data_AF-A0A0K8RB29-F1
#
_entry.id   AF-A0A0K8RB29-F1
#
_cell.length_a   1.000
_cell.length_b   1.000
_cell.length_c   1.000
_cell.angle_alpha   90.00
_cell.angle_beta   90.00
_cell.angle_gamma   90.00
#
_symmetry.space_group_name_H-M   'P 1'
#
loop_
_entity.id
_entity.type
_entity.pdbx_description
1 polymer ?
#
loop_
_entity_poly.entity_id
_entity_poly.type
_entity_poly.pdbx_seq_one_letter_code
_entity_poly.pdbx_strand_id
1 'polypeptide(L)'
;MAAKRIAKSAFNWTAFAERVPEEQQHLYQAFKARSDGYLRKVFSYPENPPAIDFAMYRSRLSNPALVDHFEKSYKSFTVPFPKEHLSPQIDAEERQAKDEVEGFIRESKERIEEYKQQLLKFQAMIPAAHMTLEDYADYFPEHALNVDKPTYWPHDGVFEEYDKLPDEAGHH
;
A
#
# COMPACT_ATOMS: atom_id res chain seq x y z
N MET A 1 19.66 8.41 -29.05
CA MET A 1 18.81 7.46 -28.30
C MET A 1 18.41 8.02 -26.94
N ALA A 2 17.89 9.26 -26.87
CA ALA A 2 17.29 9.78 -25.65
C ALA A 2 15.82 9.34 -25.52
N ALA A 3 15.11 9.11 -26.63
CA ALA A 3 13.69 8.74 -26.69
C ALA A 3 13.33 7.27 -26.33
N LYS A 4 14.11 6.60 -25.47
CA LYS A 4 13.56 5.53 -24.60
C LYS A 4 13.12 6.09 -23.23
N ARG A 5 13.41 7.37 -22.96
CA ARG A 5 13.01 8.13 -21.77
C ARG A 5 11.48 8.22 -21.74
N ILE A 6 10.85 7.61 -20.74
CA ILE A 6 9.40 7.53 -20.54
C ILE A 6 8.68 6.59 -21.53
N ALA A 7 9.21 5.38 -21.75
CA ALA A 7 8.38 4.32 -22.30
C ALA A 7 7.25 4.00 -21.30
N LYS A 8 6.09 4.63 -21.51
CA LYS A 8 4.77 4.28 -20.94
C LYS A 8 4.64 4.48 -19.43
N SER A 9 3.75 5.39 -19.07
CA SER A 9 2.93 5.38 -17.86
C SER A 9 2.07 4.10 -17.73
N ALA A 10 2.65 2.91 -17.90
CA ALA A 10 1.99 1.63 -17.68
C ALA A 10 1.76 1.33 -16.20
N PHE A 11 2.15 2.25 -15.31
CA PHE A 11 1.76 2.18 -13.91
C PHE A 11 0.29 2.60 -13.79
N ASN A 12 -0.55 1.62 -13.49
CA ASN A 12 -1.97 1.84 -13.29
C ASN A 12 -2.22 2.49 -11.91
N TRP A 13 -2.26 3.83 -11.90
CA TRP A 13 -2.52 4.61 -10.69
C TRP A 13 -3.90 4.35 -10.08
N THR A 14 -4.91 3.94 -10.86
CA THR A 14 -6.24 3.64 -10.31
C THR A 14 -6.22 2.30 -9.57
N ALA A 15 -5.63 1.26 -10.17
CA ALA A 15 -5.48 -0.04 -9.52
C ALA A 15 -4.55 -0.02 -8.30
N PHE A 16 -3.64 0.95 -8.22
CA PHE A 16 -2.85 1.17 -7.01
C PHE A 16 -3.68 1.89 -5.94
N ALA A 17 -4.45 2.92 -6.31
CA ALA A 17 -5.33 3.62 -5.38
C ALA A 17 -6.37 2.70 -4.71
N GLU A 18 -6.91 1.72 -5.44
CA GLU A 18 -7.85 0.72 -4.90
C GLU A 18 -7.24 -0.21 -3.83
N ARG A 19 -5.92 -0.39 -3.83
CA ARG A 19 -5.23 -1.28 -2.88
C ARG A 19 -4.70 -0.55 -1.65
N VAL A 20 -4.70 0.78 -1.65
CA VAL A 20 -4.17 1.59 -0.55
C VAL A 20 -5.24 1.72 0.53
N PRO A 21 -4.93 1.34 1.79
CA PRO A 21 -5.82 1.57 2.93
C PRO A 21 -6.17 3.06 3.09
N GLU A 22 -7.36 3.37 3.60
CA GLU A 22 -7.82 4.76 3.75
C GLU A 22 -6.84 5.64 4.55
N GLU A 23 -6.26 5.08 5.61
CA GLU A 23 -5.27 5.76 6.46
C GLU A 23 -4.02 6.21 5.69
N GLN A 24 -3.62 5.48 4.65
CA GLN A 24 -2.40 5.72 3.87
C GLN A 24 -2.65 6.52 2.59
N GLN A 25 -3.89 6.93 2.30
CA GLN A 25 -4.22 7.69 1.10
C GLN A 25 -3.45 9.01 0.98
N HIS A 26 -3.15 9.67 2.11
CA HIS A 26 -2.39 10.91 2.13
C HIS A 26 -0.94 10.71 1.64
N LEU A 27 -0.29 9.61 2.03
CA LEU A 27 1.06 9.25 1.56
C LEU A 27 1.05 8.93 0.07
N TYR A 28 0.02 8.21 -0.39
CA TYR A 28 -0.16 7.91 -1.79
C TYR A 28 -0.30 9.17 -2.65
N GLN A 29 -1.16 10.11 -2.24
CA GLN A 29 -1.33 11.37 -2.96
C GLN A 29 -0.03 12.17 -3.01
N ALA A 30 0.73 12.22 -1.91
CA ALA A 30 2.03 12.89 -1.88
C ALA A 30 3.05 12.22 -2.81
N PHE A 31 3.10 10.88 -2.86
CA PHE A 31 3.97 10.14 -3.77
C PHE A 31 3.60 10.39 -5.23
N LYS A 32 2.31 10.32 -5.58
CA LYS A 32 1.82 10.61 -6.93
C LYS A 32 2.17 12.04 -7.36
N ALA A 33 1.93 13.03 -6.49
CA ALA A 33 2.25 14.42 -6.78
C ALA A 33 3.74 14.65 -7.06
N ARG A 34 4.63 13.97 -6.32
CA ARG A 34 6.08 14.01 -6.56
C ARG A 34 6.43 13.39 -7.92
N SER A 35 5.89 12.21 -8.21
CA SER A 35 6.10 11.51 -9.49
C SER A 35 5.66 12.36 -10.69
N ASP A 36 4.43 12.87 -10.66
CA ASP A 36 3.88 13.76 -11.69
C ASP A 36 4.68 15.05 -11.83
N GLY A 37 5.16 15.60 -10.70
CA GLY A 37 6.04 16.78 -10.67
C GLY A 37 7.37 16.55 -11.41
N TYR A 38 8.00 15.39 -11.23
CA TYR A 38 9.20 15.03 -11.97
C TYR A 38 8.92 14.80 -13.45
N LEU A 39 7.84 14.10 -13.79
CA LEU A 39 7.44 13.88 -15.18
C LEU A 39 7.21 15.21 -15.91
N ARG A 40 6.47 16.15 -15.32
CA ARG A 40 6.26 17.49 -15.90
C ARG A 40 7.57 18.23 -16.13
N LYS A 41 8.52 18.17 -15.18
CA LYS A 41 9.85 18.78 -15.36
C LYS A 41 10.60 18.15 -16.52
N VAL A 42 10.61 16.82 -16.62
CA VAL A 42 11.27 16.12 -17.73
C VAL A 42 10.65 16.50 -19.07
N PHE A 43 9.31 16.58 -19.16
CA PHE A 43 8.61 17.02 -20.37
C PHE A 43 8.83 18.50 -20.72
N SER A 44 9.16 19.36 -19.75
CA SER A 44 9.45 20.76 -20.01
C SER A 44 10.80 20.98 -20.71
N TYR A 45 11.71 20.01 -20.63
CA TYR A 45 13.02 20.12 -21.26
C TYR A 45 13.01 19.45 -22.65
N PRO A 46 13.52 20.12 -23.70
CA PRO A 46 13.64 19.52 -25.01
C PRO A 46 14.64 18.35 -25.00
N GLU A 47 14.43 17.35 -25.86
CA GLU A 47 15.27 16.13 -25.89
C GLU A 47 16.74 16.42 -26.21
N ASN A 48 16.97 17.42 -27.05
CA ASN A 48 18.29 17.93 -27.40
C ASN A 48 18.39 19.39 -26.95
N PRO A 49 19.57 19.84 -26.49
CA PRO A 49 19.78 21.26 -26.25
C PRO A 49 19.53 22.05 -27.55
N PRO A 50 19.01 23.29 -27.47
CA PRO A 50 18.79 24.11 -28.65
C PRO A 50 20.11 24.31 -29.40
N ALA A 51 20.08 24.15 -30.72
CA ALA A 51 21.26 24.31 -31.55
C ALA A 51 21.78 25.75 -31.45
N ILE A 52 23.06 25.91 -31.13
CA ILE A 52 23.72 27.21 -31.09
C ILE A 52 24.07 27.61 -32.53
N ASP A 53 23.62 28.79 -32.97
CA ASP A 53 23.98 29.34 -34.28
C ASP A 53 25.38 29.97 -34.24
N PHE A 54 26.41 29.15 -34.46
CA PHE A 54 27.80 29.60 -34.54
C PHE A 54 28.10 30.45 -35.80
N ALA A 55 27.24 30.43 -36.83
CA ALA A 55 27.47 31.22 -38.05
C ALA A 55 27.18 32.70 -37.80
N MET A 56 26.12 33.01 -37.03
CA MET A 56 25.81 34.36 -36.57
C MET A 56 26.98 34.97 -35.78
N TYR A 57 27.56 34.22 -34.84
CA TYR A 57 28.69 34.70 -34.03
C TYR A 57 29.98 34.91 -34.84
N ARG A 58 30.27 34.05 -35.83
CA ARG A 58 31.40 34.23 -36.75
C ARG A 58 31.33 35.55 -37.53
N SER A 59 30.13 35.99 -37.91
CA SER A 59 29.94 37.22 -38.68
C SER A 59 30.07 38.51 -37.87
N ARG A 60 29.90 38.45 -36.54
CA ARG A 60 29.89 39.62 -35.64
C ARG A 60 31.14 39.80 -34.80
N LEU A 61 31.92 38.73 -34.60
CA LEU A 61 33.14 38.76 -33.81
C LEU A 61 34.34 39.10 -34.68
N SER A 62 35.23 39.96 -34.17
CA SER A 62 36.48 40.34 -34.85
C SER A 62 37.49 39.19 -34.95
N ASN A 63 37.37 38.15 -34.12
CA ASN A 63 38.24 36.98 -34.13
C ASN A 63 37.45 35.67 -34.37
N PRO A 64 37.35 35.19 -35.62
CA PRO A 64 36.61 33.98 -35.95
C PRO A 64 37.26 32.69 -35.41
N ALA A 65 38.57 32.68 -35.18
CA ALA A 65 39.28 31.50 -34.66
C ALA A 65 38.85 31.13 -33.22
N LEU A 66 38.39 32.11 -32.45
CA LEU A 66 37.85 31.88 -31.10
C LEU A 66 36.52 31.11 -31.16
N VAL A 67 35.66 31.41 -32.14
CA VAL A 67 34.37 30.73 -32.32
C VAL A 67 34.57 29.27 -32.71
N ASP A 68 35.58 28.97 -33.53
CA ASP A 68 35.93 27.61 -33.92
C ASP A 68 36.43 26.76 -32.74
N HIS A 69 37.20 27.37 -31.82
CA HIS A 69 37.62 26.69 -30.59
C HIS A 69 36.42 26.36 -29.69
N PHE A 70 35.49 27.31 -29.50
CA PHE A 70 34.28 27.08 -28.70
C PHE A 70 33.35 26.05 -29.31
N GLU A 71 33.17 26.04 -30.64
CA GLU A 71 32.37 25.03 -31.31
C GLU A 71 32.95 23.62 -31.09
N LYS A 72 34.28 23.47 -31.20
CA LYS A 72 34.97 22.20 -30.92
C LYS A 72 34.81 21.77 -29.47
N SER A 73 35.05 22.66 -28.50
CA SER A 73 34.91 22.35 -27.08
C SER A 73 33.47 22.00 -26.72
N TYR A 74 32.48 22.72 -27.25
CA TYR A 74 31.06 22.44 -27.01
C TYR A 74 30.63 21.07 -27.56
N LYS A 75 31.06 20.73 -28.79
CA LYS A 75 30.77 19.42 -29.39
C LYS A 75 31.47 18.27 -28.67
N SER A 76 32.65 18.50 -28.09
CA SER A 76 33.36 17.49 -27.29
C SER A 76 32.78 17.29 -25.89
N PHE A 77 32.07 18.30 -25.37
CA PHE A 77 31.53 18.26 -24.02
C PHE A 77 30.27 17.40 -23.99
N THR A 78 30.35 16.25 -23.32
CA THR A 78 29.20 15.39 -23.04
C THR A 78 28.83 15.54 -21.58
N VAL A 79 27.55 15.85 -21.29
CA VAL A 79 27.04 15.91 -19.92
C VAL A 79 27.00 14.48 -19.35
N PRO A 80 27.73 14.17 -18.26
CA PRO A 80 27.67 12.85 -17.66
C PRO A 80 26.29 12.60 -17.04
N PHE A 81 25.74 11.42 -17.26
CA PHE A 81 24.53 10.99 -16.57
C PHE A 81 24.82 10.76 -15.08
N PRO A 82 23.87 11.07 -14.18
CA PRO A 82 24.00 10.74 -12.76
C PRO A 82 24.20 9.24 -12.57
N LYS A 83 25.07 8.86 -11.63
CA LYS A 83 25.20 7.46 -11.22
C LYS A 83 23.99 7.05 -10.40
N GLU A 84 23.43 5.88 -10.71
CA GLU A 84 22.29 5.31 -9.99
C GLU A 84 22.79 4.57 -8.73
N HIS A 85 22.22 4.90 -7.57
CA HIS A 85 22.60 4.31 -6.27
C HIS A 85 21.42 3.68 -5.52
N LEU A 86 20.20 3.85 -6.02
CA LEU A 86 18.96 3.54 -5.31
C LEU A 86 18.36 2.17 -5.68
N SER A 87 18.68 1.63 -6.86
CA SER A 87 18.20 0.31 -7.30
C SER A 87 18.45 -0.82 -6.29
N PRO A 88 19.65 -0.98 -5.68
CA PRO A 88 19.86 -2.08 -4.72
C PRO A 88 19.07 -1.90 -3.42
N GLN A 89 18.71 -0.68 -3.03
CA GLN A 89 17.87 -0.44 -1.86
C GLN A 89 16.42 -0.83 -2.15
N ILE A 90 15.91 -0.47 -3.34
CA ILE A 90 14.57 -0.85 -3.80
C ILE A 90 14.45 -2.38 -3.90
N ASP A 91 15.46 -3.05 -4.46
CA ASP A 91 15.47 -4.51 -4.57
C ASP A 91 15.46 -5.20 -3.19
N ALA A 92 16.09 -4.59 -2.18
CA ALA A 92 16.10 -5.10 -0.82
C ALA A 92 14.73 -4.95 -0.14
N GLU A 93 14.10 -3.77 -0.27
CA GLU A 93 12.75 -3.51 0.21
C GLU A 93 11.72 -4.43 -0.45
N GLU A 94 11.85 -4.68 -1.77
CA GLU A 94 10.95 -5.60 -2.49
C GLU A 94 11.04 -7.03 -1.97
N ARG A 95 12.25 -7.50 -1.61
CA ARG A 95 12.44 -8.84 -1.01
C ARG A 95 11.80 -8.93 0.37
N GLN A 96 12.05 -7.94 1.23
CA GLN A 96 11.45 -7.90 2.57
C GLN A 96 9.92 -7.91 2.50
N ALA A 97 9.33 -7.09 1.64
CA ALA A 97 7.88 -7.05 1.46
C ALA A 97 7.31 -8.38 0.94
N LYS A 98 8.04 -9.10 0.07
CA LYS A 98 7.63 -10.44 -0.38
C LYS A 98 7.63 -11.45 0.76
N ASP A 99 8.67 -11.47 1.56
CA ASP A 99 8.77 -12.38 2.71
C ASP A 99 7.66 -12.12 3.73
N GLU A 100 7.34 -10.85 4.02
CA GLU A 100 6.22 -10.46 4.90
C GLU A 100 4.87 -10.91 4.35
N VAL A 101 4.62 -10.72 3.04
CA VAL A 101 3.38 -11.15 2.39
C VAL A 101 3.22 -12.67 2.42
N GLU A 102 4.29 -13.42 2.14
CA GLU A 102 4.28 -14.88 2.22
C GLU A 102 3.98 -15.38 3.64
N GLY A 103 4.59 -14.75 4.66
CA GLY A 103 4.29 -14.99 6.06
C GLY A 103 2.82 -14.76 6.39
N PHE A 104 2.28 -13.60 6.01
CA PHE A 104 0.89 -13.25 6.23
C PHE A 104 -0.09 -14.21 5.54
N ILE A 105 0.22 -14.66 4.32
CA ILE A 105 -0.61 -15.64 3.60
C ILE A 105 -0.65 -16.97 4.36
N ARG A 106 0.49 -17.44 4.87
CA ARG A 106 0.57 -18.68 5.66
C ARG A 106 -0.30 -18.58 6.92
N GLU A 107 -0.09 -17.55 7.72
CA GLU A 107 -0.86 -17.30 8.95
C GLU A 107 -2.36 -17.10 8.67
N SER A 108 -2.71 -16.48 7.55
CA SER A 108 -4.10 -16.32 7.14
C SER A 108 -4.76 -17.65 6.77
N LYS A 109 -4.04 -18.54 6.08
CA LYS A 109 -4.55 -19.88 5.76
C LYS A 109 -4.76 -20.72 7.00
N GLU A 110 -3.84 -20.67 7.96
CA GLU A 110 -3.99 -21.35 9.25
C GLU A 110 -5.23 -20.86 10.00
N ARG A 111 -5.42 -19.54 10.11
CA ARG A 111 -6.63 -18.93 10.70
C ARG A 111 -7.91 -19.34 9.99
N ILE A 112 -7.91 -19.41 8.65
CA ILE A 112 -9.08 -19.86 7.87
C ILE A 112 -9.46 -21.30 8.23
N GLU A 113 -8.48 -22.20 8.36
CA GLU A 113 -8.76 -23.59 8.72
C GLU A 113 -9.28 -23.71 10.16
N GLU A 114 -8.73 -22.93 11.10
CA GLU A 114 -9.25 -22.86 12.47
C GLU A 114 -10.71 -22.37 12.49
N TYR A 115 -11.03 -21.28 11.79
CA TYR A 115 -12.39 -20.76 11.72
C TYR A 115 -13.36 -21.74 11.03
N LYS A 116 -12.91 -22.51 10.04
CA LYS A 116 -13.74 -23.57 9.45
C LYS A 116 -14.07 -24.67 10.47
N GLN A 117 -13.11 -25.08 11.29
CA GLN A 117 -13.37 -26.05 12.35
C GLN A 117 -14.36 -25.50 13.39
N GLN A 118 -14.21 -24.24 13.79
CA GLN A 118 -15.16 -23.58 14.68
C GLN A 118 -16.56 -23.49 14.06
N LEU A 119 -16.67 -23.11 12.78
CA LEU A 119 -17.95 -23.09 12.06
C LEU A 119 -18.61 -24.46 12.01
N LEU A 120 -17.85 -25.53 11.76
CA LEU A 120 -18.39 -26.89 11.80
C LEU A 120 -18.89 -27.27 13.19
N LYS A 121 -18.16 -26.88 14.26
CA LYS A 121 -18.62 -27.06 15.63
C LYS A 121 -19.96 -26.35 15.88
N PHE A 122 -20.10 -25.10 15.43
CA PHE A 122 -21.36 -24.34 15.58
C PHE A 122 -22.50 -24.91 14.74
N GLN A 123 -22.23 -25.42 13.54
CA GLN A 123 -23.25 -26.04 12.68
C GLN A 123 -23.73 -27.39 13.24
N ALA A 124 -22.85 -28.15 13.89
CA ALA A 124 -23.19 -29.41 14.53
C ALA A 124 -23.88 -29.22 15.90
N MET A 125 -23.87 -28.00 16.44
CA MET A 125 -24.48 -27.68 17.73
C MET A 125 -26.01 -27.65 17.63
N ILE A 126 -26.66 -28.01 18.73
CA ILE A 126 -28.11 -27.86 18.87
C ILE A 126 -28.45 -26.36 18.75
N PRO A 127 -29.53 -25.98 18.03
CA PRO A 127 -29.97 -24.60 17.96
C PRO A 127 -30.13 -24.00 19.37
N ALA A 128 -29.70 -22.76 19.56
CA ALA A 128 -29.69 -22.12 20.87
C ALA A 128 -31.05 -22.13 21.60
N ALA A 129 -32.16 -22.09 20.85
CA ALA A 129 -33.52 -22.15 21.40
C ALA A 129 -33.89 -23.50 22.05
N HIS A 130 -33.13 -24.56 21.76
CA HIS A 130 -33.36 -25.92 22.28
C HIS A 130 -32.19 -26.43 23.12
N MET A 131 -31.18 -25.59 23.37
CA MET A 131 -29.99 -25.96 24.13
C MET A 131 -30.28 -25.89 25.63
N THR A 132 -30.01 -26.97 26.36
CA THR A 132 -30.08 -26.97 27.83
C THR A 132 -28.78 -26.42 28.45
N LEU A 133 -28.79 -26.10 29.74
CA LEU A 133 -27.59 -25.60 30.43
C LEU A 133 -26.52 -26.67 30.56
N GLU A 134 -26.94 -27.94 30.64
CA GLU A 134 -26.07 -29.11 30.63
C GLU A 134 -25.40 -29.28 29.25
N ASP A 135 -26.17 -29.20 28.15
CA ASP A 135 -25.61 -29.26 26.79
C ASP A 135 -24.65 -28.08 26.55
N TYR A 136 -24.98 -26.89 27.04
CA TYR A 136 -24.11 -25.72 26.96
C TYR A 136 -22.77 -25.96 27.68
N ALA A 137 -22.79 -26.63 28.83
CA ALA A 137 -21.59 -26.98 29.56
C ALA A 137 -20.70 -27.97 28.80
N ASP A 138 -21.31 -28.92 28.08
CA ASP A 138 -20.58 -29.88 27.24
C ASP A 138 -19.95 -29.22 26.00
N TYR A 139 -20.65 -28.28 25.36
CA TYR A 139 -20.13 -27.58 24.18
C TYR A 139 -19.13 -26.46 24.52
N PHE A 140 -19.29 -25.77 25.66
CA PHE A 140 -18.49 -24.62 26.09
C PHE A 140 -18.00 -24.75 27.54
N PRO A 141 -17.13 -25.73 27.83
CA PRO A 141 -16.65 -25.97 29.20
C PRO A 141 -15.86 -24.80 29.80
N GLU A 142 -15.26 -23.93 28.97
CA GLU A 142 -14.54 -22.73 29.41
C GLU A 142 -15.46 -21.60 29.91
N HIS A 143 -16.72 -21.56 29.44
CA HIS A 143 -17.69 -20.52 29.79
C HIS A 143 -18.82 -21.01 30.69
N ALA A 144 -18.87 -22.33 30.94
CA ALA A 144 -19.86 -22.94 31.80
C ALA A 144 -19.55 -22.68 33.28
N LEU A 145 -20.59 -22.71 34.11
CA LEU A 145 -20.47 -22.58 35.56
C LEU A 145 -19.67 -23.78 36.11
N ASN A 146 -18.42 -23.55 36.50
CA ASN A 146 -17.54 -24.58 37.02
C ASN A 146 -17.41 -24.46 38.55
N VAL A 147 -17.72 -25.54 39.26
CA VAL A 147 -17.62 -25.62 40.73
C VAL A 147 -16.17 -25.52 41.21
N ASP A 148 -15.21 -26.03 40.41
CA ASP A 148 -13.78 -25.99 40.71
C ASP A 148 -13.13 -24.64 40.38
N LYS A 149 -13.77 -23.83 39.53
CA LYS A 149 -13.36 -22.47 39.16
C LYS A 149 -14.55 -21.50 39.29
N PRO A 150 -14.97 -21.18 40.52
CA PRO A 150 -16.11 -20.31 40.74
C PRO A 150 -15.80 -18.89 40.25
N THR A 151 -16.69 -18.31 39.47
CA THR A 151 -16.65 -16.88 39.14
C THR A 151 -16.79 -16.05 40.43
N TYR A 152 -16.00 -15.00 40.60
CA TYR A 152 -16.02 -14.17 41.81
C TYR A 152 -17.06 -13.05 41.71
N TRP A 153 -17.74 -12.74 42.82
CA TRP A 153 -18.59 -11.56 42.95
C TRP A 153 -17.76 -10.29 42.69
N PRO A 154 -18.24 -9.27 41.96
CA PRO A 154 -19.63 -8.96 41.65
C PRO A 154 -20.12 -9.37 40.25
N HIS A 155 -19.65 -10.48 39.65
CA HIS A 155 -20.13 -10.98 38.34
C HIS A 155 -20.45 -9.87 37.32
N ASP A 156 -19.60 -8.85 37.28
CA ASP A 156 -19.83 -7.53 36.69
C ASP A 156 -19.53 -7.52 35.17
N GLY A 157 -19.50 -8.71 34.57
CA GLY A 157 -19.50 -8.90 33.12
C GLY A 157 -20.87 -8.57 32.52
N VAL A 158 -21.23 -7.28 32.54
CA VAL A 158 -22.35 -6.59 31.90
C VAL A 158 -23.28 -7.53 31.09
N PHE A 159 -24.22 -8.15 31.80
CA PHE A 159 -25.39 -8.86 31.26
C PHE A 159 -26.55 -7.87 31.04
N GLU A 160 -26.25 -6.61 30.70
CA GLU A 160 -27.21 -5.50 30.75
C GLU A 160 -27.97 -5.27 29.43
N GLU A 161 -27.71 -6.08 28.40
CA GLU A 161 -28.27 -5.88 27.05
C GLU A 161 -29.49 -6.76 26.74
N TYR A 162 -29.71 -7.87 27.46
CA TYR A 162 -30.85 -8.77 27.19
C TYR A 162 -32.16 -8.37 27.91
N ASP A 163 -32.09 -7.52 28.94
CA ASP A 163 -33.27 -7.14 29.75
C ASP A 163 -33.99 -5.89 29.22
N LYS A 164 -33.48 -5.27 28.15
CA LYS A 164 -34.19 -4.24 27.39
C LYS A 164 -34.93 -4.89 26.22
N LEU A 165 -36.04 -5.55 26.51
CA LEU A 165 -37.09 -5.74 25.51
C LEU A 165 -37.37 -4.36 24.89
N PRO A 166 -37.31 -4.19 23.55
CA PRO A 166 -37.83 -2.98 22.95
C PRO A 166 -39.31 -2.95 23.32
N ASP A 167 -39.72 -1.97 24.12
CA ASP A 167 -41.12 -1.73 24.45
C ASP A 167 -41.92 -1.84 23.16
N GLU A 168 -42.81 -2.84 23.10
CA GLU A 168 -43.75 -2.98 22.01
C GLU A 168 -44.46 -1.64 21.88
N ALA A 169 -44.27 -0.97 20.74
CA ALA A 169 -45.07 0.18 20.34
C ALA A 169 -46.50 -0.32 20.08
N GLY A 170 -47.22 -0.61 21.16
CA GLY A 170 -48.61 -1.01 21.19
C GLY A 170 -49.47 0.18 21.57
N HIS A 171 -50.18 0.70 20.56
CA HIS A 171 -51.56 1.16 20.65
C HIS A 171 -52.03 1.86 21.95
N HIS A 172 -52.07 3.19 21.93
CA HIS A 172 -53.29 4.02 21.92
C HIS A 172 -52.97 5.51 22.01
#